data_AF-A0A528A5N7-F1
#
_entry.id   AF-A0A528A5N7-F1
#
_cell.length_a   1.000
_cell.length_b   1.000
_cell.length_c   1.000
_cell.angle_alpha   90.00
_cell.angle_beta   90.00
_cell.angle_gamma   90.00
#
_symmetry.space_group_name_H-M   'P 1'
#
loop_
_entity.id
_entity.type
_entity.pdbx_description
1 polymer ?
#
loop_
_entity_poly.entity_id
_entity_poly.type
_entity_poly.pdbx_seq_one_letter_code
_entity_poly.pdbx_strand_id
1 'polypeptide(L)'
;MTEHRPDAHFRTSLLEENDGPGTNPTDNQTMGEIIAARFSRRGFLQGSLAATAIAATVSPLALILADDARAAGGSVFSFDEVEAGVDDKHHVAAGYDADVLLRWGDPLFADSPDFDPTKQSAAAQERQFGYNND
;
A
#
# COMPACT_ATOMS: atom_id res chain seq x y z
N MET A 1 28.66 42.67 -22.25
CA MET A 1 28.18 42.79 -20.86
C MET A 1 27.18 41.68 -20.68
N THR A 2 27.63 40.52 -20.21
CA THR A 2 26.86 39.28 -20.20
C THR A 2 26.46 39.00 -18.77
N GLU A 3 25.16 39.03 -18.52
CA GLU A 3 24.56 38.89 -17.20
C GLU A 3 24.93 37.56 -16.53
N HIS A 4 25.27 37.66 -15.25
CA HIS A 4 25.66 36.57 -14.37
C HIS A 4 24.42 35.72 -14.06
N ARG A 5 24.39 34.48 -14.55
CA ARG A 5 23.43 33.45 -14.10
C ARG A 5 23.77 33.08 -12.65
N PRO A 6 22.76 32.78 -11.80
CA PRO A 6 23.04 32.37 -10.43
C PRO A 6 23.71 31.00 -10.45
N ASP A 7 25.02 30.99 -10.16
CA ASP A 7 25.81 29.78 -10.08
C ASP A 7 25.33 28.97 -8.88
N ALA A 8 24.80 27.78 -9.15
CA ALA A 8 24.61 26.78 -8.12
C ALA A 8 26.02 26.30 -7.69
N HIS A 9 26.60 26.99 -6.71
CA HIS A 9 27.91 26.62 -6.16
C HIS A 9 27.82 25.22 -5.58
N PHE A 10 28.46 24.27 -6.25
CA PHE A 10 28.56 22.91 -5.74
C PHE A 10 29.44 22.95 -4.50
N ARG A 11 29.11 22.20 -3.44
CA ARG A 11 29.90 22.22 -2.19
C ARG A 11 31.39 21.98 -2.40
N THR A 12 31.76 21.28 -3.47
CA THR A 12 33.14 21.00 -3.86
C THR A 12 33.90 22.23 -4.35
N SER A 13 33.24 23.22 -4.96
CA SER A 13 33.91 24.48 -5.39
C SER A 13 34.21 25.40 -4.20
N LEU A 14 33.50 25.26 -3.09
CA LEU A 14 33.73 26.04 -1.85
C LEU A 14 34.94 25.54 -1.04
N LEU A 15 35.43 24.32 -1.32
CA LEU A 15 36.57 23.76 -0.61
C LEU A 15 37.86 24.52 -0.92
N GLU A 16 38.02 24.97 -2.16
CA GLU A 16 39.21 25.71 -2.60
C GLU A 16 39.24 27.14 -2.03
N GLU A 17 38.09 27.76 -1.81
CA GLU A 17 37.96 29.06 -1.13
C GLU A 17 38.41 28.98 0.35
N ASN A 18 38.29 27.80 0.97
CA ASN A 18 38.65 27.57 2.36
C ASN A 18 40.14 27.23 2.57
N ASP A 19 40.85 26.84 1.51
CA ASP A 19 42.28 26.46 1.55
C ASP A 19 43.23 27.65 1.40
N GLY A 20 42.70 28.88 1.27
CA GLY A 20 43.47 30.13 1.18
C GLY A 20 43.77 30.57 -0.26
N PRO A 21 44.55 31.65 -0.46
CA PRO A 21 44.81 32.19 -1.79
C PRO A 21 45.59 31.19 -2.64
N GLY A 22 45.00 30.82 -3.79
CA GLY A 22 45.61 29.91 -4.75
C GLY A 22 46.98 30.40 -5.22
N THR A 23 47.97 29.51 -5.18
CA THR A 23 49.35 29.80 -5.63
C THR A 23 49.60 29.43 -7.08
N ASN A 24 48.63 28.81 -7.75
CA ASN A 24 48.71 28.44 -9.16
C ASN A 24 48.48 29.69 -10.04
N PRO A 25 49.47 30.13 -10.84
CA PRO A 25 49.36 31.33 -11.67
C PRO A 25 48.71 31.08 -13.04
N THR A 26 48.21 29.86 -13.30
CA THR A 26 47.60 29.49 -14.58
C THR A 26 46.09 29.69 -14.57
N ASP A 27 45.51 30.10 -15.70
CA ASP A 27 44.07 30.26 -15.89
C ASP A 27 43.33 28.92 -16.12
N ASN A 28 43.94 27.80 -15.74
CA ASN A 28 43.35 26.48 -15.93
C ASN A 28 42.26 26.25 -14.89
N GLN A 29 41.24 25.48 -15.29
CA GLN A 29 40.18 25.08 -14.37
C GLN A 29 40.76 24.34 -13.17
N THR A 30 40.19 24.61 -12.01
CA THR A 30 40.59 23.90 -10.79
C THR A 30 40.01 22.48 -10.77
N MET A 31 40.55 21.63 -9.90
CA MET A 31 40.01 20.27 -9.74
C MET A 31 38.56 20.33 -9.21
N GLY A 32 38.26 21.26 -8.30
CA GLY A 32 36.91 21.51 -7.79
C GLY A 32 35.93 21.88 -8.91
N GLU A 33 36.34 22.74 -9.85
CA GLU A 33 35.53 23.14 -11.01
C GLU A 33 35.26 21.98 -11.97
N ILE A 34 36.28 21.16 -12.27
CA ILE A 34 36.13 19.98 -13.14
C ILE A 34 35.16 18.97 -12.50
N ILE A 35 35.30 18.73 -11.20
CA ILE A 35 34.44 17.83 -10.43
C ILE A 35 33.00 18.37 -10.40
N ALA A 36 32.81 19.65 -10.07
CA ALA A 36 31.51 20.31 -10.02
C ALA A 36 30.79 20.23 -11.38
N ALA A 37 31.50 20.48 -12.48
CA ALA A 37 30.94 20.38 -13.83
C ALA A 37 30.47 18.95 -14.15
N ARG A 38 31.23 17.92 -13.74
CA ARG A 38 30.87 16.51 -13.95
C ARG A 38 29.64 16.10 -13.14
N PHE A 39 29.56 16.48 -11.87
CA PHE A 39 28.41 16.16 -11.02
C PHE A 39 27.15 16.91 -11.45
N SER A 40 27.26 18.17 -11.86
CA SER A 40 26.15 18.96 -12.40
C SER A 40 25.51 18.28 -13.63
N ARG A 41 26.33 17.84 -14.60
CA ARG A 41 25.85 17.11 -15.79
C ARG A 41 25.14 15.81 -15.42
N ARG A 42 25.69 15.03 -14.46
CA ARG A 42 25.07 13.78 -14.01
C ARG A 42 23.73 14.04 -13.33
N GLY A 43 23.65 15.04 -12.46
CA GLY A 43 22.41 15.44 -11.80
C GLY A 43 21.34 15.85 -12.81
N PHE A 44 21.71 16.64 -13.82
CA PHE A 44 20.80 17.01 -14.92
C PHE A 44 20.28 15.80 -15.70
N LEU A 45 21.16 14.87 -16.09
CA LEU A 45 20.77 13.64 -16.81
C LEU A 45 19.87 12.72 -15.97
N GLN A 46 20.16 12.58 -14.68
CA GLN A 46 19.33 11.79 -13.77
C GLN A 46 17.95 12.44 -13.57
N GLY A 47 17.90 13.77 -13.37
CA GLY A 47 16.65 14.51 -13.22
C GLY A 47 15.78 14.45 -14.48
N SER A 48 16.38 14.63 -15.66
CA SER A 48 15.66 14.55 -16.94
C SER A 48 15.12 13.15 -17.24
N LEU A 49 15.89 12.10 -16.95
CA LEU A 49 15.42 10.71 -17.08
C LEU A 49 14.24 10.42 -16.15
N ALA A 50 14.34 10.82 -14.88
CA ALA A 50 13.27 10.63 -13.90
C ALA A 50 11.99 11.36 -14.29
N ALA A 51 12.10 12.63 -14.72
CA ALA A 51 10.96 13.40 -15.20
C ALA A 51 10.28 12.75 -16.42
N THR A 52 11.08 12.22 -17.35
CA THR A 52 10.57 11.53 -18.55
C THR A 52 9.84 10.23 -18.19
N ALA A 53 10.38 9.44 -17.25
CA ALA A 53 9.77 8.19 -16.80
C ALA A 53 8.40 8.44 -16.13
N ILE A 54 8.31 9.47 -15.27
CA ILE A 54 7.05 9.86 -14.63
C ILE A 54 6.04 10.35 -15.67
N ALA A 55 6.48 11.19 -16.61
CA ALA A 55 5.62 11.67 -17.68
C ALA A 55 5.10 10.51 -18.55
N ALA A 56 5.92 9.50 -18.82
CA ALA A 56 5.51 8.34 -19.60
C ALA A 56 4.45 7.47 -18.89
N THR A 57 4.53 7.31 -17.57
CA THR A 57 3.62 6.43 -16.82
C THR A 57 2.34 7.11 -16.31
N VAL A 58 2.37 8.44 -16.10
CA VAL A 58 1.25 9.20 -15.52
C VAL A 58 0.70 10.25 -16.49
N SER A 59 1.10 10.23 -17.78
CA SER A 59 0.52 11.16 -18.75
C SER A 59 -0.98 10.92 -18.96
N PRO A 60 -1.75 11.95 -19.34
CA PRO A 60 -3.13 11.80 -19.79
C PRO A 60 -3.27 10.76 -20.90
N LEU A 61 -2.29 10.67 -21.80
CA LEU A 61 -2.27 9.67 -22.88
C LEU A 61 -2.08 8.24 -22.33
N ALA A 62 -1.20 8.05 -21.34
CA ALA A 62 -1.02 6.75 -20.68
C ALA A 62 -2.28 6.32 -19.92
N LEU A 63 -3.02 7.26 -19.32
CA LEU A 63 -4.30 6.99 -18.67
C LEU A 63 -5.41 6.66 -19.68
N ILE A 64 -5.44 7.32 -20.84
CA ILE A 64 -6.40 7.03 -21.93
C ILE A 64 -6.11 5.68 -22.61
N LEU A 65 -4.83 5.31 -22.69
CA LEU A 65 -4.39 4.03 -23.28
C LEU A 65 -4.32 2.89 -22.26
N ALA A 66 -4.52 3.17 -20.97
CA ALA A 66 -4.66 2.13 -19.96
C ALA A 66 -5.94 1.35 -20.29
N ASP A 67 -5.78 0.08 -20.67
CA ASP A 67 -6.91 -0.83 -20.82
C ASP A 67 -7.58 -0.98 -19.44
N ASP A 68 -8.90 -1.13 -19.43
CA ASP A 68 -9.61 -1.46 -18.19
C ASP A 68 -8.97 -2.74 -17.64
N ALA A 69 -8.72 -2.77 -16.32
CA ALA A 69 -8.22 -3.97 -15.67
C ALA A 69 -9.16 -5.13 -15.99
N ARG A 70 -8.74 -6.00 -16.92
CA ARG A 70 -9.44 -7.22 -17.25
C ARG A 70 -9.18 -8.19 -16.10
N ALA A 71 -9.98 -8.09 -15.05
CA ALA A 71 -10.13 -9.17 -14.09
C ALA A 71 -10.60 -10.39 -14.91
N ALA A 72 -9.65 -11.28 -15.20
CA ALA A 72 -9.90 -12.48 -15.97
C ALA A 72 -10.68 -13.47 -15.11
N GLY A 73 -11.87 -13.85 -15.57
CA GLY A 73 -12.64 -14.99 -15.08
C GLY A 73 -14.02 -14.59 -14.58
N GLY A 74 -15.07 -15.00 -15.32
CA GLY A 74 -16.42 -15.03 -14.75
C GLY A 74 -16.39 -15.85 -13.47
N SER A 75 -17.09 -15.37 -12.45
CA SER A 75 -17.17 -16.04 -11.15
C SER A 75 -17.54 -17.52 -11.33
N VAL A 76 -16.87 -18.41 -10.61
CA VAL A 76 -17.31 -19.82 -10.49
C VAL A 76 -18.63 -19.93 -9.71
N PHE A 77 -19.04 -18.84 -9.05
CA PHE A 77 -20.28 -18.76 -8.30
C PHE A 77 -21.43 -18.27 -9.18
N SER A 78 -22.57 -18.95 -9.05
CA SER A 78 -23.81 -18.66 -9.78
C SER A 78 -24.80 -17.80 -8.98
N PHE A 79 -24.33 -17.06 -7.99
CA PHE A 79 -25.14 -16.19 -7.14
C PHE A 79 -24.61 -14.77 -7.17
N ASP A 80 -25.52 -13.81 -7.02
CA ASP A 80 -25.15 -12.39 -6.92
C ASP A 80 -24.45 -12.13 -5.58
N GLU A 81 -23.36 -11.37 -5.62
CA GLU A 81 -22.60 -11.01 -4.42
C GLU A 81 -23.48 -10.28 -3.41
N VAL A 82 -23.36 -10.68 -2.14
CA VAL A 82 -24.10 -10.07 -1.03
C VAL A 82 -23.43 -8.74 -0.66
N GLU A 83 -24.22 -7.68 -0.51
CA GLU A 83 -23.70 -6.36 -0.11
C GLU A 83 -23.05 -6.42 1.28
N ALA A 84 -21.85 -5.83 1.39
CA ALA A 84 -21.15 -5.74 2.65
C ALA A 84 -21.86 -4.77 3.61
N GLY A 85 -22.10 -5.22 4.85
CA GLY A 85 -22.76 -4.43 5.87
C GLY A 85 -22.40 -4.89 7.28
N VAL A 86 -22.81 -4.10 8.27
CA VAL A 86 -22.67 -4.44 9.70
C VAL A 86 -24.03 -4.24 10.36
N ASP A 87 -24.73 -5.34 10.60
CA ASP A 87 -25.98 -5.38 11.34
C ASP A 87 -26.10 -6.70 12.12
N ASP A 88 -27.26 -6.94 12.73
CA ASP A 88 -27.55 -8.12 13.55
C ASP A 88 -28.09 -9.32 12.73
N LYS A 89 -28.10 -9.23 11.40
CA LYS A 89 -28.70 -10.25 10.53
C LYS A 89 -27.64 -11.11 9.86
N HIS A 90 -28.03 -12.36 9.60
CA HIS A 90 -27.28 -13.27 8.74
C HIS A 90 -27.79 -13.14 7.30
N HIS A 91 -27.04 -12.42 6.46
CA HIS A 91 -27.41 -12.22 5.06
C HIS A 91 -26.89 -13.36 4.18
N VAL A 92 -27.75 -13.85 3.29
CA VAL A 92 -27.43 -14.86 2.26
C VAL A 92 -27.83 -14.37 0.88
N ALA A 93 -27.27 -14.98 -0.16
CA ALA A 93 -27.60 -14.61 -1.54
C ALA A 93 -29.07 -14.92 -1.88
N ALA A 94 -29.62 -14.20 -2.87
CA ALA A 94 -31.00 -14.39 -3.29
C ALA A 94 -31.26 -15.85 -3.75
N GLY A 95 -32.37 -16.43 -3.30
CA GLY A 95 -32.73 -17.82 -3.60
C GLY A 95 -32.10 -18.88 -2.68
N TYR A 96 -31.30 -18.46 -1.70
CA TYR A 96 -30.74 -19.31 -0.65
C TYR A 96 -31.41 -19.05 0.70
N ASP A 97 -31.26 -20.00 1.62
CA ASP A 97 -31.72 -19.91 3.00
C ASP A 97 -30.65 -20.44 3.96
N ALA A 98 -30.72 -20.04 5.23
CA ALA A 98 -29.83 -20.48 6.28
C ALA A 98 -30.61 -20.82 7.55
N ASP A 99 -30.53 -22.10 7.95
CA ASP A 99 -31.16 -22.61 9.15
C ASP A 99 -30.15 -22.85 10.27
N VAL A 100 -30.57 -22.62 11.51
CA VAL A 100 -29.77 -22.92 12.68
C VAL A 100 -29.83 -24.42 12.98
N LEU A 101 -28.71 -25.12 12.81
CA LEU A 101 -28.60 -26.55 13.08
C LEU A 101 -28.44 -26.87 14.58
N LEU A 102 -27.49 -26.21 15.23
CA LEU A 102 -27.18 -26.34 16.66
C LEU A 102 -26.73 -24.98 17.22
N ARG A 103 -27.12 -24.70 18.46
CA ARG A 103 -26.74 -23.50 19.23
C ARG A 103 -26.07 -23.93 20.52
N TRP A 104 -25.24 -23.05 21.08
CA TRP A 104 -24.75 -23.22 22.45
C TRP A 104 -25.92 -23.51 23.39
N GLY A 105 -25.78 -24.59 24.17
CA GLY A 105 -26.81 -25.00 25.13
C GLY A 105 -27.84 -25.99 24.58
N ASP A 106 -27.92 -26.21 23.26
CA ASP A 106 -28.87 -27.17 22.71
C ASP A 106 -28.58 -28.59 23.27
N PRO A 107 -29.63 -29.37 23.61
CA PRO A 107 -29.47 -30.65 24.30
C PRO A 107 -28.89 -31.73 23.38
N LEU A 108 -27.89 -32.47 23.88
CA LEU A 108 -27.27 -33.57 23.11
C LEU A 108 -27.95 -34.92 23.36
N PHE A 109 -28.66 -35.05 24.47
CA PHE A 109 -29.36 -36.27 24.91
C PHE A 109 -30.82 -35.95 25.31
N ALA A 110 -31.69 -36.95 25.27
CA ALA A 110 -33.12 -36.81 25.59
C ALA A 110 -33.40 -36.34 27.03
N ASP A 111 -32.46 -36.55 27.95
CA ASP A 111 -32.50 -36.18 29.37
C ASP A 111 -31.55 -35.01 29.70
N SER A 112 -31.06 -34.29 28.70
CA SER A 112 -30.21 -33.11 28.94
C SER A 112 -31.03 -32.03 29.68
N PRO A 113 -30.43 -31.32 30.64
CA PRO A 113 -31.11 -30.22 31.30
C PRO A 113 -31.40 -29.07 30.33
N ASP A 114 -32.43 -28.29 30.62
CA ASP A 114 -32.73 -27.06 29.89
C ASP A 114 -31.57 -26.07 29.99
N PHE A 115 -31.34 -25.33 28.91
CA PHE A 115 -30.31 -24.31 28.86
C PHE A 115 -30.77 -23.01 29.55
N ASP A 116 -30.02 -22.56 30.56
CA ASP A 116 -30.17 -21.24 31.18
C ASP A 116 -28.79 -20.53 31.19
N PRO A 117 -28.58 -19.51 30.33
CA PRO A 117 -27.30 -18.81 30.26
C PRO A 117 -26.95 -18.04 31.54
N THR A 118 -27.93 -17.77 32.41
CA THR A 118 -27.72 -17.05 33.68
C THR A 118 -27.43 -17.97 34.86
N LYS A 119 -27.66 -19.29 34.70
CA LYS A 119 -27.52 -20.30 35.77
C LYS A 119 -26.85 -21.59 35.27
N GLN A 120 -25.85 -21.44 34.41
CA GLN A 120 -25.16 -22.59 33.84
C GLN A 120 -24.28 -23.31 34.89
N SER A 121 -24.20 -24.63 34.79
CA SER A 121 -23.31 -25.47 35.61
C SER A 121 -22.46 -26.39 34.74
N ALA A 122 -21.29 -26.82 35.24
CA ALA A 122 -20.42 -27.74 34.50
C ALA A 122 -21.14 -29.04 34.13
N ALA A 123 -21.87 -29.64 35.07
CA ALA A 123 -22.60 -30.88 34.85
C ALA A 123 -23.71 -30.76 33.79
N ALA A 124 -24.35 -29.58 33.68
CA ALA A 124 -25.34 -29.33 32.63
C ALA A 124 -24.66 -29.11 31.27
N GLN A 125 -23.60 -28.31 31.22
CA GLN A 125 -22.84 -28.04 30.00
C GLN A 125 -22.20 -29.30 29.39
N GLU A 126 -21.79 -30.28 30.21
CA GLU A 126 -21.29 -31.59 29.75
C GLU A 126 -22.31 -32.37 28.88
N ARG A 127 -23.60 -32.02 28.97
CA ARG A 127 -24.70 -32.65 28.22
C ARG A 127 -25.31 -31.75 27.14
N GLN A 128 -24.74 -30.58 26.91
CA GLN A 128 -25.25 -29.56 25.99
C GLN A 128 -24.19 -29.20 24.95
N PHE A 129 -24.63 -28.71 23.78
CA PHE A 129 -23.73 -28.27 22.73
C PHE A 129 -22.81 -27.15 23.21
N GLY A 130 -21.56 -27.20 22.79
CA GLY A 130 -20.47 -26.35 23.29
C GLY A 130 -20.64 -24.87 22.95
N TYR A 131 -20.01 -24.03 23.78
CA TYR A 131 -19.92 -22.59 23.54
C TYR A 131 -18.83 -22.26 22.53
N ASN A 132 -19.01 -21.19 21.74
CA ASN A 132 -18.05 -20.70 20.75
C ASN A 132 -17.52 -21.81 19.83
N ASN A 133 -18.43 -22.50 19.14
CA ASN A 133 -18.05 -23.51 18.15
C ASN A 133 -17.13 -22.91 17.07
N ASP A 134 -15.99 -23.57 16.85
CA ASP A 134 -14.98 -23.32 15.81
C ASP A 134 -14.46 -24.70 15.35
#